data_AF-A0A382I919-F1
#
_entry.id   AF-A0A382I919-F1
#
_cell.length_a   1.000
_cell.length_b   1.000
_cell.length_c   1.000
_cell.angle_alpha   90.00
_cell.angle_beta   90.00
_cell.angle_gamma   90.00
#
_symmetry.space_group_name_H-M   'P 1'
#
loop_
_entity.id
_entity.type
_entity.pdbx_description
1 polymer ?
#
loop_
_entity_poly.entity_id
_entity_poly.type
_entity_poly.pdbx_seq_one_letter_code
_entity_poly.pdbx_strand_id
1 'polypeptide(L)'
;MHPVLPRQSVFLVVLLSSVACAVPADQSQSELDDAFAARAAALELDTNYHPPPGQDLHHHTSGFAKILCSAVFITGLDAQDAAANVGGFTSPFDERNNVVDTVVDYEHQQVSLTLADGVTRTAKKYKNQGCVTHVIGEDSVHFTPTDVARNLPSSADTPWPMGDVLPSDPWPAEVDMMKVEEALDAGFGPPEARTLSLVVTYKGRILGERYGSEVDIHSPLESWSMTKSLTGALMGVLIQQGAYELWQPAPIPEWQSAGDPRQAIRIGDIMRMS
;
A
#
# COMPACT_ATOMS: atom_id res chain seq x y z
N MET A 1 -76.37 16.82 -25.34
CA MET A 1 -75.07 16.21 -25.68
C MET A 1 -74.33 17.24 -26.53
N HIS A 2 -73.49 18.05 -25.89
CA HIS A 2 -72.79 19.18 -26.49
C HIS A 2 -71.40 18.78 -27.02
N PRO A 3 -70.84 19.53 -27.99
CA PRO A 3 -69.65 19.17 -28.76
C PRO A 3 -68.34 19.64 -28.10
N VAL A 4 -67.25 19.15 -28.69
CA VAL A 4 -65.82 19.29 -28.34
C VAL A 4 -65.35 20.75 -28.21
N LEU A 5 -64.46 21.01 -27.24
CA LEU A 5 -63.51 22.13 -27.22
C LEU A 5 -62.09 21.59 -27.00
N PRO A 6 -61.06 22.10 -27.72
CA PRO A 6 -59.69 21.60 -27.65
C PRO A 6 -58.95 22.22 -26.45
N ARG A 7 -58.20 21.41 -25.70
CA ARG A 7 -57.25 21.90 -24.71
C ARG A 7 -55.99 22.38 -25.41
N GLN A 8 -55.78 23.69 -25.41
CA GLN A 8 -54.52 24.33 -25.76
C GLN A 8 -53.45 23.93 -24.74
N SER A 9 -52.30 23.43 -25.22
CA SER A 9 -51.10 23.23 -24.41
C SER A 9 -50.46 24.59 -24.13
N VAL A 10 -50.51 25.03 -22.88
CA VAL A 10 -49.71 26.17 -22.40
C VAL A 10 -48.31 25.66 -22.11
N PHE A 11 -47.33 26.05 -22.93
CA PHE A 11 -45.90 25.86 -22.62
C PHE A 11 -45.51 26.87 -21.53
N LEU A 12 -45.32 26.38 -20.31
CA LEU A 12 -44.68 27.14 -19.24
C LEU A 12 -43.16 27.06 -19.44
N VAL A 13 -42.57 28.10 -20.02
CA VAL A 13 -41.11 28.26 -20.04
C VAL A 13 -40.66 28.70 -18.65
N VAL A 14 -40.16 27.75 -17.87
CA VAL A 14 -39.46 28.04 -16.61
C VAL A 14 -38.05 28.50 -16.98
N LEU A 15 -37.82 29.81 -16.92
CA LEU A 15 -36.48 30.39 -16.92
C LEU A 15 -35.81 30.03 -15.58
N LEU A 16 -35.07 28.93 -15.57
CA LEU A 16 -34.08 28.66 -14.52
C LEU A 16 -32.92 29.62 -14.72
N SER A 17 -32.98 30.75 -14.04
CA SER A 17 -31.82 31.62 -13.82
C SER A 17 -30.78 30.82 -13.04
N SER A 18 -29.72 30.38 -13.73
CA SER A 18 -28.52 29.84 -13.12
C SER A 18 -27.89 30.92 -12.24
N VAL A 19 -28.07 30.81 -10.93
CA VAL A 19 -27.18 31.45 -9.97
C VAL A 19 -25.85 30.73 -10.15
N ALA A 20 -24.96 31.32 -10.93
CA ALA A 20 -23.57 30.92 -10.96
C ALA A 20 -23.04 31.09 -9.53
N CYS A 21 -22.79 29.99 -8.83
CA CYS A 21 -21.91 30.03 -7.67
C CYS A 21 -20.60 30.66 -8.16
N ALA A 22 -20.27 31.82 -7.63
CA ALA A 22 -18.94 32.40 -7.81
C ALA A 22 -17.95 31.39 -7.23
N VAL A 23 -17.25 30.68 -8.12
CA VAL A 23 -16.06 29.91 -7.75
C VAL A 23 -15.09 30.93 -7.14
N PRO A 24 -14.57 30.71 -5.91
CA PRO A 24 -13.54 31.57 -5.37
C PRO A 24 -12.39 31.63 -6.37
N ALA A 25 -11.79 32.79 -6.54
CA ALA A 25 -10.68 33.00 -7.47
C ALA A 25 -9.67 31.85 -7.37
N ASP A 26 -9.31 31.32 -8.55
CA ASP A 26 -8.35 30.24 -8.76
C ASP A 26 -7.04 30.63 -8.05
N GLN A 27 -6.78 30.06 -6.87
CA GLN A 27 -5.53 30.30 -6.16
C GLN A 27 -4.41 29.71 -6.99
N SER A 28 -3.38 30.49 -7.25
CA SER A 28 -2.21 29.98 -7.94
C SER A 28 -1.55 28.86 -7.11
N GLN A 29 -0.90 27.90 -7.77
CA GLN A 29 -0.17 26.83 -7.08
C GLN A 29 0.81 27.39 -6.04
N SER A 30 1.45 28.52 -6.34
CA SER A 30 2.33 29.25 -5.42
C SER A 30 1.62 29.69 -4.14
N GLU A 31 0.41 30.22 -4.23
CA GLU A 31 -0.35 30.68 -3.06
C GLU A 31 -0.82 29.49 -2.20
N LEU A 32 -1.13 28.36 -2.83
CA LEU A 32 -1.44 27.11 -2.13
C LEU A 32 -0.22 26.55 -1.41
N ASP A 33 0.94 26.55 -2.06
CA ASP A 33 2.20 26.09 -1.49
C ASP A 33 2.62 26.97 -0.29
N ASP A 34 2.49 28.30 -0.42
CA ASP A 34 2.77 29.25 0.66
C ASP A 34 1.81 29.06 1.85
N ALA A 35 0.51 28.88 1.57
CA ALA A 35 -0.48 28.63 2.62
C ALA A 35 -0.23 27.29 3.34
N PHE A 36 0.18 26.26 2.59
CA PHE A 36 0.57 24.97 3.15
C PHE A 36 1.82 25.10 4.03
N ALA A 37 2.86 25.77 3.54
CA ALA A 37 4.10 26.02 4.28
C ALA A 37 3.85 26.83 5.56
N ALA A 38 3.02 27.88 5.49
CA ALA A 38 2.64 28.69 6.65
C ALA A 38 1.87 27.86 7.69
N ARG A 39 0.94 27.01 7.24
CA ARG A 39 0.22 26.09 8.14
C ARG A 39 1.18 25.07 8.77
N ALA A 40 2.10 24.50 7.99
CA ALA A 40 3.09 23.56 8.49
C ALA A 40 3.97 24.20 9.56
N ALA A 41 4.49 25.41 9.29
CA ALA A 41 5.29 26.18 10.24
C ALA A 41 4.52 26.52 11.53
N ALA A 42 3.22 26.84 11.43
CA ALA A 42 2.38 27.10 12.60
C ALA A 42 2.11 25.85 13.46
N LEU A 43 2.29 24.65 12.90
CA LEU A 43 2.11 23.36 13.58
C LEU A 43 3.44 22.68 13.90
N GLU A 44 4.56 23.31 13.56
CA GLU A 44 5.88 22.75 13.78
C GLU A 44 6.18 22.70 15.27
N LEU A 45 6.74 21.58 15.72
CA LEU A 45 7.12 21.40 17.11
C LEU A 45 8.43 22.14 17.36
N ASP A 46 8.57 22.72 18.55
CA ASP A 46 9.84 23.30 19.02
C ASP A 46 10.85 22.19 19.34
N THR A 47 11.30 21.51 18.30
CA THR A 47 12.23 20.39 18.34
C THR A 47 13.30 20.58 17.29
N ASN A 48 14.56 20.31 17.63
CA ASN A 48 15.64 20.32 16.65
C ASN A 48 15.46 19.15 15.69
N TYR A 49 15.15 19.44 14.42
CA TYR A 49 15.13 18.44 13.37
C TYR A 49 16.55 18.04 12.98
N HIS A 50 16.86 16.76 13.09
CA HIS A 50 18.08 16.16 12.59
C HIS A 50 17.73 15.27 11.40
N PRO A 51 18.08 15.63 10.16
CA PRO A 51 17.79 14.79 9.01
C PRO A 51 18.53 13.45 9.12
N PRO A 52 17.98 12.38 8.54
CA PRO A 52 18.71 11.12 8.44
C PRO A 52 20.05 11.35 7.71
N PRO A 53 21.13 10.66 8.10
CA PRO A 53 22.41 10.80 7.44
C PRO A 53 22.33 10.32 5.99
N GLY A 54 22.97 11.06 5.08
CA GLY A 54 23.00 10.75 3.65
C GLY A 54 22.44 11.90 2.79
N GLN A 55 22.39 11.65 1.49
CA GLN A 55 21.72 12.51 0.51
C GLN A 55 20.47 11.80 -0.02
N ASP A 56 19.56 12.55 -0.66
CA ASP A 56 18.33 12.00 -1.24
C ASP A 56 18.57 10.78 -2.12
N LEU A 57 19.61 10.85 -2.98
CA LEU A 57 20.01 9.72 -3.82
C LEU A 57 20.38 8.47 -3.01
N HIS A 58 21.08 8.63 -1.87
CA HIS A 58 21.41 7.51 -0.98
C HIS A 58 20.15 6.85 -0.42
N HIS A 59 19.10 7.64 -0.15
CA HIS A 59 17.82 7.14 0.32
C HIS A 59 17.02 6.44 -0.78
N HIS A 60 17.00 6.97 -2.01
CA HIS A 60 16.40 6.30 -3.16
C HIS A 60 17.08 4.96 -3.47
N THR A 61 18.42 4.92 -3.46
CA THR A 61 19.18 3.67 -3.63
C THR A 61 18.94 2.68 -2.48
N SER A 62 18.74 3.17 -1.26
CA SER A 62 18.33 2.33 -0.12
C SER A 62 16.95 1.69 -0.36
N GLY A 63 16.00 2.48 -0.86
CA GLY A 63 14.69 1.98 -1.27
C GLY A 63 14.80 0.92 -2.37
N PHE A 64 15.70 1.12 -3.34
CA PHE A 64 15.90 0.18 -4.43
C PHE A 64 16.49 -1.14 -3.93
N ALA A 65 17.52 -1.09 -3.09
CA ALA A 65 18.11 -2.29 -2.49
C ALA A 65 17.04 -3.10 -1.72
N LYS A 66 16.19 -2.42 -0.94
CA LYS A 66 15.08 -3.04 -0.19
C LYS A 66 14.11 -3.77 -1.10
N ILE A 67 13.64 -3.09 -2.14
CA ILE A 67 12.62 -3.61 -3.06
C ILE A 67 13.19 -4.80 -3.82
N LEU A 68 14.39 -4.67 -4.38
CA LEU A 68 15.03 -5.75 -5.13
C LEU A 68 15.30 -6.97 -4.25
N CYS A 69 15.80 -6.77 -3.01
CA CYS A 69 15.97 -7.86 -2.05
C CYS A 69 14.64 -8.59 -1.78
N SER A 70 13.55 -7.84 -1.57
CA SER A 70 12.24 -8.44 -1.26
C SER A 70 11.70 -9.22 -2.46
N ALA A 71 11.77 -8.63 -3.66
CA ALA A 71 11.32 -9.26 -4.89
C ALA A 71 12.06 -10.58 -5.16
N VAL A 72 13.39 -10.60 -5.01
CA VAL A 72 14.20 -11.78 -5.28
C VAL A 72 14.08 -12.83 -4.17
N PHE A 73 14.26 -12.45 -2.90
CA PHE A 73 14.43 -13.43 -1.81
C PHE A 73 13.16 -13.76 -1.03
N ILE A 74 12.07 -13.00 -1.23
CA ILE A 74 10.77 -13.25 -0.60
C ILE A 74 9.77 -13.71 -1.65
N THR A 75 9.59 -12.95 -2.73
CA THR A 75 8.63 -13.29 -3.78
C THR A 75 9.17 -14.35 -4.74
N GLY A 76 10.49 -14.34 -5.02
CA GLY A 76 11.13 -15.28 -5.94
C GLY A 76 11.21 -14.79 -7.38
N LEU A 77 11.07 -13.49 -7.62
CA LEU A 77 11.15 -12.90 -8.95
C LEU A 77 12.59 -12.88 -9.48
N ASP A 78 12.72 -12.87 -10.81
CA ASP A 78 14.00 -12.63 -11.47
C ASP A 78 14.54 -11.23 -11.10
N ALA A 79 15.84 -11.15 -10.84
CA ALA A 79 16.46 -9.92 -10.38
C ALA A 79 16.46 -8.80 -11.44
N GLN A 80 16.61 -9.14 -12.73
CA GLN A 80 16.64 -8.14 -13.80
C GLN A 80 15.24 -7.61 -14.07
N ASP A 81 14.24 -8.49 -14.16
CA ASP A 81 12.85 -8.07 -14.34
C ASP A 81 12.35 -7.26 -13.13
N ALA A 82 12.66 -7.70 -11.89
CA ALA A 82 12.30 -6.96 -10.69
C ALA A 82 12.95 -5.57 -10.64
N ALA A 83 14.24 -5.47 -11.02
CA ALA A 83 14.95 -4.20 -11.10
C ALA A 83 14.34 -3.21 -12.10
N ALA A 84 13.78 -3.71 -13.21
CA ALA A 84 13.17 -2.89 -14.23
C ALA A 84 11.72 -2.49 -13.91
N ASN A 85 10.96 -3.29 -13.14
CA ASN A 85 9.50 -3.15 -13.09
C ASN A 85 8.88 -2.99 -11.69
N VAL A 86 9.60 -3.33 -10.62
CA VAL A 86 9.00 -3.42 -9.27
C VAL A 86 9.35 -2.20 -8.41
N GLY A 87 8.39 -1.70 -7.63
CA GLY A 87 8.59 -0.75 -6.54
C GLY A 87 9.06 0.66 -6.93
N GLY A 88 8.62 1.17 -8.08
CA GLY A 88 8.90 2.55 -8.53
C GLY A 88 8.56 3.65 -7.52
N PHE A 89 7.67 3.38 -6.56
CA PHE A 89 7.25 4.36 -5.54
C PHE A 89 8.35 4.70 -4.51
N THR A 90 9.05 3.71 -3.96
CA THR A 90 10.15 3.93 -2.99
C THR A 90 11.53 3.99 -3.64
N SER A 91 11.63 3.54 -4.89
CA SER A 91 12.83 3.59 -5.71
C SER A 91 12.47 4.07 -7.11
N PRO A 92 12.36 5.39 -7.32
CA PRO A 92 12.06 5.97 -8.63
C PRO A 92 12.97 5.39 -9.72
N PHE A 93 12.41 5.00 -10.86
CA PHE A 93 13.14 4.26 -11.90
C PHE A 93 14.24 5.09 -12.56
N ASP A 94 14.04 6.41 -12.68
CA ASP A 94 15.02 7.37 -13.15
C ASP A 94 16.24 7.43 -12.22
N GLU A 95 16.02 7.46 -10.91
CA GLU A 95 17.09 7.50 -9.90
C GLU A 95 17.96 6.23 -9.90
N ARG A 96 17.41 5.09 -10.33
CA ARG A 96 18.17 3.82 -10.41
C ARG A 96 19.33 3.89 -11.41
N ASN A 97 19.27 4.79 -12.40
CA ASN A 97 20.33 4.96 -13.40
C ASN A 97 21.64 5.51 -12.80
N ASN A 98 21.60 6.04 -11.57
CA ASN A 98 22.79 6.50 -10.86
C ASN A 98 23.58 5.36 -10.18
N VAL A 99 23.03 4.14 -10.15
CA VAL A 99 23.71 2.96 -9.60
C VAL A 99 24.74 2.47 -10.61
N VAL A 100 26.01 2.43 -10.19
CA VAL A 100 27.15 2.03 -11.04
C VAL A 100 27.51 0.56 -10.89
N ASP A 101 27.10 -0.08 -9.79
CA ASP A 101 27.29 -1.50 -9.56
C ASP A 101 26.12 -2.10 -8.78
N THR A 102 25.68 -3.28 -9.19
CA THR A 102 24.56 -4.02 -8.61
C THR A 102 24.99 -5.45 -8.35
N VAL A 103 25.05 -5.84 -7.07
CA VAL A 103 25.41 -7.19 -6.64
C VAL A 103 24.21 -7.83 -5.96
N VAL A 104 23.73 -8.94 -6.52
CA VAL A 104 22.72 -9.82 -5.90
C VAL A 104 23.43 -11.08 -5.43
N ASP A 105 23.67 -11.16 -4.12
CA ASP A 105 24.29 -12.29 -3.47
C ASP A 105 23.21 -13.29 -3.04
N TYR A 106 23.06 -14.37 -3.80
CA TYR A 106 22.08 -15.42 -3.54
C TYR A 106 22.45 -16.31 -2.36
N GLU A 107 23.73 -16.47 -2.05
CA GLU A 107 24.20 -17.29 -0.93
C GLU A 107 23.85 -16.62 0.40
N HIS A 108 24.12 -15.32 0.50
CA HIS A 108 23.85 -14.53 1.71
C HIS A 108 22.50 -13.81 1.70
N GLN A 109 21.71 -13.96 0.63
CA GLN A 109 20.41 -13.32 0.42
C GLN A 109 20.45 -11.80 0.62
N GLN A 110 21.39 -11.17 -0.09
CA GLN A 110 21.72 -9.75 0.04
C GLN A 110 21.75 -9.05 -1.32
N VAL A 111 21.31 -7.80 -1.36
CA VAL A 111 21.47 -6.89 -2.49
C VAL A 111 22.35 -5.73 -2.04
N SER A 112 23.39 -5.42 -2.81
CA SER A 112 24.27 -4.26 -2.59
C SER A 112 24.32 -3.41 -3.86
N LEU A 113 24.03 -2.12 -3.73
CA LEU A 113 23.98 -1.16 -4.83
C LEU A 113 24.97 -0.04 -4.56
N THR A 114 25.92 0.16 -5.47
CA THR A 114 26.98 1.17 -5.32
C THR A 114 26.73 2.36 -6.22
N LEU A 115 26.89 3.56 -5.67
CA LEU A 115 26.80 4.83 -6.38
C LEU A 115 28.17 5.33 -6.82
N ALA A 116 28.18 6.29 -7.76
CA ALA A 116 29.42 6.85 -8.30
C ALA A 116 30.28 7.59 -7.25
N ASP A 117 29.68 8.07 -6.16
CA ASP A 117 30.39 8.69 -5.03
C ASP A 117 31.02 7.66 -4.07
N GLY A 118 30.87 6.37 -4.36
CA GLY A 118 31.41 5.25 -3.58
C GLY A 118 30.51 4.78 -2.45
N VAL A 119 29.34 5.39 -2.23
CA VAL A 119 28.39 4.93 -1.22
C VAL A 119 27.69 3.66 -1.71
N THR A 120 27.76 2.59 -0.91
CA THR A 120 26.98 1.36 -1.12
C THR A 120 25.77 1.33 -0.19
N ARG A 121 24.59 1.03 -0.74
CA ARG A 121 23.37 0.75 0.02
C ARG A 121 23.05 -0.72 -0.09
N THR A 122 22.80 -1.33 1.08
CA THR A 122 22.62 -2.78 1.19
C THR A 122 21.28 -3.10 1.83
N ALA A 123 20.62 -4.13 1.32
CA ALA A 123 19.50 -4.77 1.98
C ALA A 123 19.71 -6.29 2.02
N LYS A 124 19.36 -6.91 3.15
CA LYS A 124 19.54 -8.34 3.37
C LYS A 124 18.29 -8.97 3.93
N LYS A 125 18.00 -10.20 3.49
CA LYS A 125 16.93 -11.01 4.08
C LYS A 125 17.40 -11.60 5.41
N TYR A 126 16.60 -11.36 6.45
CA TYR A 126 16.83 -11.88 7.79
C TYR A 126 15.80 -12.93 8.11
N LYS A 127 16.18 -14.21 7.97
CA LYS A 127 15.33 -15.37 8.28
C LYS A 127 13.95 -15.23 7.62
N ASN A 128 12.87 -15.39 8.38
CA ASN A 128 11.51 -15.13 7.93
C ASN A 128 10.97 -13.74 8.33
N GLN A 129 11.83 -12.82 8.75
CA GLN A 129 11.49 -11.43 9.11
C GLN A 129 11.63 -10.45 7.92
N GLY A 130 11.99 -10.95 6.75
CA GLY A 130 12.02 -10.19 5.49
C GLY A 130 13.33 -9.46 5.21
N CYS A 131 13.32 -8.61 4.19
CA CYS A 131 14.47 -7.81 3.78
C CYS A 131 14.54 -6.48 4.50
N VAL A 132 15.68 -6.17 5.08
CA VAL A 132 15.92 -4.93 5.84
C VAL A 132 17.12 -4.20 5.24
N THR A 133 17.00 -2.89 5.07
CA THR A 133 18.10 -2.01 4.66
C THR A 133 19.05 -1.73 5.82
N HIS A 134 20.34 -1.80 5.56
CA HIS A 134 21.36 -1.42 6.54
C HIS A 134 21.52 0.08 6.66
N VAL A 135 21.94 0.55 7.83
CA VAL A 135 22.41 1.91 8.02
C VAL A 135 23.65 2.14 7.15
N ILE A 136 23.89 3.36 6.69
CA ILE A 136 25.11 3.68 5.91
C ILE A 136 26.34 3.32 6.76
N GLY A 137 27.22 2.49 6.20
CA GLY A 137 28.45 2.05 6.86
C GLY A 137 28.29 0.86 7.82
N GLU A 138 27.09 0.30 7.97
CA GLU A 138 26.84 -0.90 8.76
C GLU A 138 26.55 -2.11 7.88
N ASP A 139 26.78 -3.31 8.41
CA ASP A 139 26.63 -4.60 7.74
C ASP A 139 25.49 -5.45 8.31
N SER A 140 24.76 -4.93 9.31
CA SER A 140 23.74 -5.67 10.04
C SER A 140 22.59 -4.78 10.55
N VAL A 141 21.71 -5.38 11.34
CA VAL A 141 20.54 -4.75 11.96
C VAL A 141 20.72 -4.66 13.48
N HIS A 142 20.06 -3.68 14.11
CA HIS A 142 20.13 -3.45 15.56
C HIS A 142 19.21 -4.36 16.40
N PHE A 143 18.83 -5.52 15.87
CA PHE A 143 18.07 -6.54 16.60
C PHE A 143 18.65 -7.92 16.29
N THR A 144 18.44 -8.89 17.18
CA THR A 144 18.83 -10.27 16.92
C THR A 144 17.80 -10.94 16.01
N PRO A 145 18.16 -11.36 14.78
CA PRO A 145 17.21 -12.02 13.89
C PRO A 145 16.76 -13.36 14.45
N THR A 146 15.45 -13.60 14.46
CA THR A 146 14.83 -14.84 14.93
C THR A 146 13.87 -15.41 13.89
N ASP A 147 13.60 -16.71 13.99
CA ASP A 147 12.55 -17.33 13.19
C ASP A 147 11.23 -17.14 13.93
N VAL A 148 10.31 -16.39 13.33
CA VAL A 148 8.97 -16.18 13.88
C VAL A 148 8.08 -17.31 13.39
N ALA A 149 7.93 -18.35 14.20
CA ALA A 149 7.13 -19.52 13.81
C ALA A 149 5.68 -19.12 13.46
N ARG A 150 5.17 -19.65 12.35
CA ARG A 150 3.75 -19.53 12.01
C ARG A 150 2.95 -20.40 12.98
N ASN A 151 1.98 -19.79 13.67
CA ASN A 151 1.02 -20.53 14.50
C ASN A 151 -0.28 -20.76 13.72
N LEU A 152 -0.16 -21.38 12.55
CA LEU A 152 -1.29 -21.72 11.67
C LEU A 152 -1.24 -23.21 11.32
N PRO A 153 -2.40 -23.86 11.14
CA PRO A 153 -2.44 -25.23 10.64
C PRO A 153 -1.88 -25.32 9.21
N SER A 154 -1.62 -26.55 8.75
CA SER A 154 -1.24 -26.85 7.36
C SER A 154 -2.25 -26.24 6.40
N SER A 155 -1.80 -25.41 5.45
CA SER A 155 -2.71 -24.79 4.47
C SER A 155 -3.35 -25.84 3.57
N ALA A 156 -2.59 -26.87 3.18
CA ALA A 156 -3.06 -27.97 2.33
C ALA A 156 -4.23 -28.76 2.91
N ASP A 157 -4.41 -28.75 4.24
CA ASP A 157 -5.46 -29.48 4.95
C ASP A 157 -6.53 -28.56 5.56
N THR A 158 -6.38 -27.24 5.39
CA THR A 158 -7.25 -26.24 6.02
C THR A 158 -8.21 -25.64 4.99
N PRO A 159 -9.53 -25.58 5.27
CA PRO A 159 -10.47 -24.89 4.41
C PRO A 159 -10.15 -23.40 4.21
N TRP A 160 -10.35 -22.91 2.99
CA TRP A 160 -10.38 -21.48 2.70
C TRP A 160 -11.37 -20.75 3.65
N PRO A 161 -11.02 -19.57 4.21
CA PRO A 161 -9.87 -18.72 3.86
C PRO A 161 -8.60 -18.95 4.69
N MET A 162 -8.56 -19.96 5.55
CA MET A 162 -7.39 -20.22 6.40
C MET A 162 -6.39 -21.20 5.78
N GLY A 163 -6.74 -21.80 4.64
CA GLY A 163 -5.87 -22.64 3.83
C GLY A 163 -6.41 -22.84 2.41
N ASP A 164 -5.94 -23.89 1.75
CA ASP A 164 -6.04 -24.08 0.30
C ASP A 164 -7.14 -25.09 -0.09
N VAL A 165 -7.85 -25.65 0.89
CA VAL A 165 -8.94 -26.59 0.62
C VAL A 165 -10.20 -25.82 0.20
N LEU A 166 -10.55 -25.93 -1.09
CA LEU A 166 -11.72 -25.30 -1.68
C LEU A 166 -12.97 -26.20 -1.57
N PRO A 167 -14.18 -25.62 -1.43
CA PRO A 167 -15.42 -26.39 -1.42
C PRO A 167 -15.70 -27.02 -2.78
N SER A 168 -16.25 -28.24 -2.77
CA SER A 168 -16.68 -28.97 -3.98
C SER A 168 -18.16 -28.78 -4.33
N ASP A 169 -18.88 -27.95 -3.57
CA ASP A 169 -20.29 -27.64 -3.81
C ASP A 169 -20.50 -26.99 -5.19
N PRO A 170 -21.68 -27.12 -5.81
CA PRO A 170 -22.02 -26.40 -7.04
C PRO A 170 -21.83 -24.88 -6.88
N TRP A 171 -21.52 -24.17 -7.96
CA TRP A 171 -21.44 -22.71 -7.95
C TRP A 171 -22.76 -22.07 -7.52
N PRO A 172 -22.74 -20.87 -6.90
CA PRO A 172 -23.96 -20.15 -6.55
C PRO A 172 -24.84 -19.92 -7.80
N ALA A 173 -26.12 -20.28 -7.72
CA ALA A 173 -27.01 -20.25 -8.88
C ALA A 173 -27.21 -18.85 -9.48
N GLU A 174 -26.99 -17.80 -8.68
CA GLU A 174 -27.05 -16.40 -9.12
C GLU A 174 -25.78 -15.91 -9.85
N VAL A 175 -24.70 -16.70 -9.89
CA VAL A 175 -23.43 -16.32 -10.50
C VAL A 175 -23.30 -16.93 -11.88
N ASP A 176 -23.17 -16.08 -12.90
CA ASP A 176 -22.81 -16.49 -14.25
C ASP A 176 -21.29 -16.70 -14.35
N MET A 177 -20.85 -17.96 -14.33
CA MET A 177 -19.41 -18.28 -14.38
C MET A 177 -18.75 -17.87 -15.70
N MET A 178 -19.48 -17.76 -16.82
CA MET A 178 -18.89 -17.21 -18.05
C MET A 178 -18.51 -15.75 -17.87
N LYS A 179 -19.33 -14.97 -17.14
CA LYS A 179 -19.01 -13.58 -16.79
C LYS A 179 -17.88 -13.45 -15.79
N VAL A 180 -17.73 -14.42 -14.88
CA VAL A 180 -16.56 -14.48 -13.99
C VAL A 180 -15.29 -14.69 -14.79
N GLU A 181 -15.28 -15.63 -15.75
CA GLU A 181 -14.10 -15.85 -16.61
C GLU A 181 -13.78 -14.62 -17.47
N GLU A 182 -14.77 -13.99 -18.10
CA GLU A 182 -14.58 -12.72 -18.82
C GLU A 182 -13.97 -11.63 -17.91
N ALA A 183 -14.43 -11.54 -16.66
CA ALA A 183 -13.91 -10.57 -15.69
C ALA A 183 -12.48 -10.90 -15.22
N LEU A 184 -12.14 -12.18 -15.07
CA LEU A 184 -10.79 -12.64 -14.75
C LEU A 184 -9.83 -12.29 -15.89
N ASP A 185 -10.21 -12.57 -17.14
CA ASP A 185 -9.37 -12.27 -18.31
C ASP A 185 -9.19 -10.75 -18.48
N ALA A 186 -10.26 -9.98 -18.33
CA ALA A 186 -10.20 -8.52 -18.40
C ALA A 186 -9.39 -7.91 -17.25
N GLY A 187 -9.56 -8.41 -16.02
CA GLY A 187 -8.89 -7.92 -14.83
C GLY A 187 -7.41 -8.29 -14.78
N PHE A 188 -7.05 -9.49 -15.26
CA PHE A 188 -5.66 -9.91 -15.40
C PHE A 188 -4.97 -9.12 -16.51
N GLY A 189 -5.68 -8.87 -17.61
CA GLY A 189 -5.21 -8.02 -18.69
C GLY A 189 -4.18 -8.70 -19.61
N PRO A 190 -3.70 -7.97 -20.63
CA PRO A 190 -2.67 -8.48 -21.53
C PRO A 190 -1.29 -8.49 -20.84
N PRO A 191 -0.26 -9.15 -21.42
CA PRO A 191 1.07 -9.25 -20.82
C PRO A 191 1.69 -7.91 -20.38
N GLU A 192 1.40 -6.82 -21.10
CA GLU A 192 1.91 -5.48 -20.80
C GLU A 192 1.33 -4.89 -19.50
N ALA A 193 0.20 -5.41 -19.00
CA ALA A 193 -0.38 -5.01 -17.72
C ALA A 193 0.46 -5.49 -16.53
N ARG A 194 1.29 -6.54 -16.72
CA ARG A 194 2.16 -7.12 -15.69
C ARG A 194 1.43 -7.49 -14.39
N THR A 195 0.16 -7.89 -14.48
CA THR A 195 -0.59 -8.39 -13.34
C THR A 195 0.01 -9.70 -12.87
N LEU A 196 0.50 -9.76 -11.63
CA LEU A 196 1.09 -10.98 -11.06
C LEU A 196 0.03 -11.95 -10.56
N SER A 197 -1.06 -11.46 -9.96
CA SER A 197 -2.11 -12.31 -9.41
C SER A 197 -3.45 -11.58 -9.36
N LEU A 198 -4.53 -12.31 -9.62
CA LEU A 198 -5.91 -11.86 -9.44
C LEU A 198 -6.73 -12.97 -8.81
N VAL A 199 -7.47 -12.65 -7.76
CA VAL A 199 -8.40 -13.56 -7.07
C VAL A 199 -9.74 -12.88 -6.94
N VAL A 200 -10.81 -13.55 -7.38
CA VAL A 200 -12.19 -13.08 -7.25
C VAL A 200 -12.94 -13.94 -6.25
N THR A 201 -13.48 -13.31 -5.20
CA THR A 201 -14.29 -13.99 -4.20
C THR A 201 -15.71 -13.47 -4.17
N TYR A 202 -16.66 -14.35 -3.85
CA TYR A 202 -18.07 -13.99 -3.63
C TYR A 202 -18.60 -14.76 -2.42
N LYS A 203 -19.15 -14.02 -1.44
CA LYS A 203 -19.65 -14.58 -0.18
C LYS A 203 -18.68 -15.55 0.50
N GLY A 204 -17.39 -15.23 0.47
CA GLY A 204 -16.34 -16.04 1.10
C GLY A 204 -15.85 -17.25 0.29
N ARG A 205 -16.38 -17.49 -0.93
CA ARG A 205 -15.90 -18.52 -1.84
C ARG A 205 -15.05 -17.91 -2.95
N ILE A 206 -13.91 -18.51 -3.26
CA ILE A 206 -13.14 -18.19 -4.47
C ILE A 206 -13.94 -18.65 -5.69
N LEU A 207 -14.26 -17.73 -6.59
CA LEU A 207 -14.92 -18.02 -7.86
C LEU A 207 -13.91 -18.29 -8.98
N GLY A 208 -12.72 -17.69 -8.89
CA GLY A 208 -11.63 -17.99 -9.80
C GLY A 208 -10.40 -17.12 -9.54
N GLU A 209 -9.28 -17.57 -10.08
CA GLU A 209 -7.95 -17.02 -9.84
C GLU A 209 -7.12 -17.05 -11.11
N ARG A 210 -6.15 -16.15 -11.22
CA ARG A 210 -5.13 -16.08 -12.27
C ARG A 210 -3.79 -15.70 -11.67
N TYR A 211 -2.72 -16.26 -12.20
CA TYR A 211 -1.35 -16.01 -11.76
C TYR A 211 -0.46 -15.84 -12.98
N GLY A 212 0.52 -14.94 -12.87
CA GLY A 212 1.62 -14.83 -13.83
C GLY A 212 2.48 -16.08 -13.82
N SER A 213 3.32 -16.26 -14.84
CA SER A 213 4.23 -17.41 -14.90
C SER A 213 5.29 -17.43 -13.81
N GLU A 214 5.52 -16.28 -13.16
CA GLU A 214 6.57 -16.01 -12.19
C GLU A 214 6.11 -16.22 -10.74
N VAL A 215 4.81 -16.40 -10.50
CA VAL A 215 4.23 -16.49 -9.17
C VAL A 215 3.14 -17.57 -9.10
N ASP A 216 2.87 -18.05 -7.90
CA ASP A 216 1.81 -19.02 -7.63
C ASP A 216 0.96 -18.60 -6.42
N ILE A 217 0.06 -19.48 -6.01
CA ILE A 217 -0.86 -19.27 -4.88
C ILE A 217 -0.15 -19.03 -3.53
N HIS A 218 1.14 -19.36 -3.43
CA HIS A 218 1.97 -19.24 -2.23
C HIS A 218 3.02 -18.14 -2.33
N SER A 219 3.20 -17.50 -3.49
CA SER A 219 4.13 -16.38 -3.68
C SER A 219 3.67 -15.15 -2.89
N PRO A 220 4.45 -14.65 -1.92
CA PRO A 220 4.14 -13.42 -1.21
C PRO A 220 4.35 -12.22 -2.15
N LEU A 221 3.31 -11.42 -2.36
CA LEU A 221 3.38 -10.20 -3.17
C LEU A 221 3.49 -8.94 -2.30
N GLU A 222 3.95 -7.86 -2.92
CA GLU A 222 4.04 -6.55 -2.29
C GLU A 222 2.65 -5.96 -1.98
N SER A 223 2.41 -5.67 -0.70
CA SER A 223 1.09 -5.27 -0.21
C SER A 223 0.85 -3.76 -0.20
N TRP A 224 1.90 -2.94 -0.16
CA TRP A 224 1.80 -1.47 -0.11
C TRP A 224 0.79 -0.99 0.95
N SER A 225 -0.05 -0.02 0.59
CA SER A 225 -1.11 0.51 1.45
C SER A 225 -2.21 -0.48 1.80
N MET A 226 -2.32 -1.64 1.13
CA MET A 226 -3.28 -2.68 1.55
C MET A 226 -3.03 -3.15 2.98
N THR A 227 -1.77 -3.08 3.44
CA THR A 227 -1.39 -3.38 4.83
C THR A 227 -2.13 -2.52 5.85
N LYS A 228 -2.55 -1.30 5.50
CA LYS A 228 -3.34 -0.44 6.40
C LYS A 228 -4.67 -1.11 6.81
N SER A 229 -5.29 -1.87 5.92
CA SER A 229 -6.51 -2.64 6.22
C SER A 229 -6.23 -3.73 7.25
N LEU A 230 -5.08 -4.41 7.17
CA LEU A 230 -4.68 -5.40 8.17
C LEU A 230 -4.41 -4.74 9.52
N THR A 231 -3.67 -3.62 9.55
CA THR A 231 -3.45 -2.84 10.78
C THR A 231 -4.78 -2.38 11.40
N GLY A 232 -5.73 -1.92 10.57
CA GLY A 232 -7.08 -1.56 11.02
C GLY A 232 -7.88 -2.72 11.60
N ALA A 233 -7.83 -3.89 10.96
CA ALA A 233 -8.48 -5.09 11.47
C ALA A 233 -7.90 -5.53 12.83
N LEU A 234 -6.56 -5.53 12.96
CA LEU A 234 -5.89 -5.83 14.24
C LEU A 234 -6.29 -4.83 15.33
N MET A 235 -6.40 -3.55 15.00
CA MET A 235 -6.87 -2.53 15.93
C MET A 235 -8.32 -2.80 16.36
N GLY A 236 -9.19 -3.18 15.43
CA GLY A 236 -10.56 -3.60 15.73
C GLY A 236 -10.63 -4.78 16.70
N VAL A 237 -9.78 -5.80 16.53
CA VAL A 237 -9.66 -6.95 17.44
C VAL A 237 -9.25 -6.50 18.84
N LEU A 238 -8.23 -5.64 18.96
CA LEU A 238 -7.77 -5.14 20.25
C LEU A 238 -8.82 -4.29 20.97
N ILE A 239 -9.62 -3.52 20.21
CA ILE A 239 -10.76 -2.78 20.76
C ILE A 239 -11.84 -3.74 21.27
N GLN A 240 -12.16 -4.79 20.50
CA GLN A 240 -13.12 -5.81 20.94
C GLN A 240 -12.64 -6.55 22.20
N GLN A 241 -11.34 -6.74 22.35
CA GLN A 241 -10.71 -7.34 23.55
C GLN A 241 -10.65 -6.37 24.74
N GLY A 242 -11.05 -5.11 24.58
CA GLY A 242 -11.00 -4.10 25.63
C GLY A 242 -9.58 -3.58 25.93
N ALA A 243 -8.60 -3.90 25.09
CA ALA A 243 -7.24 -3.37 25.25
C ALA A 243 -7.16 -1.87 24.95
N TYR A 244 -8.01 -1.39 24.04
CA TYR A 244 -8.13 0.00 23.65
C TYR A 244 -9.58 0.41 23.43
N GLU A 245 -9.85 1.71 23.46
CA GLU A 245 -11.11 2.32 23.05
C GLU A 245 -10.83 3.23 21.85
N LEU A 246 -11.67 3.20 20.81
CA LEU A 246 -11.39 3.95 19.57
C LEU A 246 -11.16 5.45 19.81
N TRP A 247 -11.84 6.04 20.80
CA TRP A 247 -11.82 7.48 21.06
C TRP A 247 -11.00 7.89 22.27
N GLN A 248 -10.22 6.99 22.86
CA GLN A 248 -9.25 7.39 23.89
C GLN A 248 -8.07 8.17 23.28
N PRO A 249 -7.37 8.99 24.08
CA PRO A 249 -6.11 9.61 23.65
C PRO A 249 -5.13 8.57 23.12
N ALA A 250 -4.38 8.90 22.06
CA ALA A 250 -3.40 7.99 21.49
C ALA A 250 -2.34 7.62 22.55
N PRO A 251 -2.08 6.31 22.77
CA PRO A 251 -1.19 5.84 23.84
C PRO A 251 0.29 5.97 23.46
N ILE A 252 0.70 7.16 23.03
CA ILE A 252 2.07 7.49 22.61
C ILE A 252 2.72 8.28 23.75
N PRO A 253 3.64 7.68 24.53
CA PRO A 253 4.21 8.30 25.73
C PRO A 253 4.85 9.67 25.47
N GLU A 254 5.51 9.82 24.32
CA GLU A 254 6.20 11.05 23.91
C GLU A 254 5.24 12.23 23.75
N TRP A 255 3.95 11.98 23.54
CA TRP A 255 2.92 13.02 23.37
C TRP A 255 2.29 13.43 24.70
N GLN A 256 2.54 12.72 25.80
CA GLN A 256 1.85 12.95 27.08
C GLN A 256 2.55 13.98 27.98
N SER A 257 3.57 14.68 27.47
CA SER A 257 4.28 15.73 28.20
C SER A 257 3.42 16.97 28.38
N ALA A 258 3.42 17.57 29.58
CA ALA A 258 2.60 18.74 29.88
C ALA A 258 2.80 19.87 28.84
N GLY A 259 1.69 20.34 28.26
CA GLY A 259 1.70 21.39 27.22
C GLY A 259 1.83 20.89 25.78
N ASP A 260 2.03 19.58 25.55
CA ASP A 260 2.05 19.02 24.20
C ASP A 260 0.62 18.95 23.61
N PRO A 261 0.33 19.66 22.50
CA PRO A 261 -1.00 19.66 21.89
C PRO A 261 -1.40 18.29 21.32
N ARG A 262 -0.44 17.39 21.07
CA ARG A 262 -0.70 16.05 20.52
C ARG A 262 -1.43 15.13 21.51
N GLN A 263 -1.52 15.49 22.79
CA GLN A 263 -2.37 14.79 23.77
C GLN A 263 -3.84 14.71 23.35
N ALA A 264 -4.31 15.67 22.53
CA ALA A 264 -5.68 15.69 22.03
C ALA A 264 -5.94 14.70 20.89
N ILE A 265 -4.88 14.15 20.26
CA ILE A 265 -5.01 13.18 19.17
C ILE A 265 -5.47 11.84 19.76
N ARG A 266 -6.55 11.28 19.23
CA ARG A 266 -7.10 9.98 19.64
C ARG A 266 -6.70 8.88 18.67
N ILE A 267 -6.88 7.62 19.09
CA ILE A 267 -6.65 6.47 18.21
C ILE A 267 -7.47 6.60 16.92
N GLY A 268 -8.75 6.95 17.02
CA GLY A 268 -9.65 7.13 15.88
C GLY A 268 -9.20 8.21 14.91
N ASP A 269 -8.54 9.26 15.39
CA ASP A 269 -8.00 10.36 14.57
C ASP A 269 -6.82 9.86 13.71
N ILE A 270 -5.90 9.07 14.31
CA ILE A 270 -4.78 8.42 13.60
C ILE A 270 -5.30 7.44 12.53
N MET A 271 -6.27 6.60 12.89
CA MET A 271 -6.79 5.56 12.00
C MET A 271 -7.49 6.11 10.74
N ARG A 272 -7.87 7.38 10.75
CA ARG A 272 -8.56 8.05 9.64
C ARG A 272 -7.82 9.29 9.10
N MET A 273 -6.59 9.53 9.58
CA MET A 273 -5.74 10.65 9.16
C MET A 273 -6.41 12.02 9.32
N SER A 274 -7.05 12.30 10.47
CA SER A 274 -7.79 13.56 10.71
C SER A 274 -7.38 14.30 11.96
#